data_AF-A0A928VCT0-F1
#
_entry.id   AF-A0A928VCT0-F1
#
_cell.length_a   1.000
_cell.length_b   1.000
_cell.length_c   1.000
_cell.angle_alpha   90.00
_cell.angle_beta   90.00
_cell.angle_gamma   90.00
#
_symmetry.space_group_name_H-M   'P 1'
#
loop_
_entity.id
_entity.type
_entity.pdbx_description
1 polymer ?
#
loop_
_entity_poly.entity_id
_entity_poly.type
_entity_poly.pdbx_seq_one_letter_code
_entity_poly.pdbx_strand_id
1 'polypeptide(L)'
;MKGFQKFLRFCASGTLISFLILCTGCSSTPFLGGGQTPKTELSMQVEPTRDPGIYQVTGSTNLPDQTRLTIQAIRSLRSNSPSESEPSYSILARTEVKVEKGKWQTSLNLLQQDRSESWQKVARSLNLKSEPEKQVRFLVLTDPTENPIEIQQRSAAVGNQGTSVQFTADGRSYLQAEQILAIEPPTATVAASEKPVQTVVKVAVQPINKATEVKSKTDAELPTKAWMR
;
A
#
# COMPACT_ATOMS: atom_id res chain seq x y z
N MET A 1 -25.48 -93.27 39.78
CA MET A 1 -24.06 -92.89 39.89
C MET A 1 -23.31 -93.47 38.70
N LYS A 2 -23.08 -92.69 37.63
CA LYS A 2 -22.27 -93.05 36.45
C LYS A 2 -21.27 -91.93 36.26
N GLY A 3 -20.06 -92.15 36.78
CA GLY A 3 -19.01 -91.15 36.87
C GLY A 3 -18.13 -91.11 35.62
N PHE A 4 -17.59 -89.92 35.42
CA PHE A 4 -16.31 -89.65 34.75
C PHE A 4 -16.27 -89.93 33.24
N GLN A 5 -17.04 -89.10 32.55
CA GLN A 5 -16.74 -88.64 31.20
C GLN A 5 -15.25 -88.28 31.05
N LYS A 6 -14.55 -89.03 30.20
CA LYS A 6 -13.79 -88.51 29.03
C LYS A 6 -13.24 -87.09 29.21
N PHE A 7 -12.19 -86.91 30.01
CA PHE A 7 -11.56 -85.60 30.22
C PHE A 7 -10.17 -85.45 29.56
N LEU A 8 -9.64 -86.47 28.89
CA LEU A 8 -8.26 -86.42 28.39
C LEU A 8 -8.17 -86.98 26.97
N ARG A 9 -8.54 -86.16 25.99
CA ARG A 9 -8.05 -86.17 24.60
C ARG A 9 -8.87 -85.15 23.83
N PHE A 10 -8.34 -83.93 23.70
CA PHE A 10 -8.48 -83.03 22.55
C PHE A 10 -7.95 -81.63 22.96
N CYS A 11 -6.69 -81.56 23.42
CA CYS A 11 -6.00 -80.31 23.73
C CYS A 11 -5.09 -79.82 22.58
N ALA A 12 -5.23 -80.33 21.36
CA ALA A 12 -4.24 -80.10 20.30
C ALA A 12 -4.75 -79.31 19.07
N SER A 13 -5.95 -78.74 19.09
CA SER A 13 -6.48 -78.11 17.86
C SER A 13 -7.42 -76.92 18.11
N GLY A 14 -7.24 -76.19 19.21
CA GLY A 14 -8.10 -75.04 19.54
C GLY A 14 -7.43 -73.66 19.45
N THR A 15 -6.11 -73.61 19.32
CA THR A 15 -5.31 -72.38 19.47
C THR A 15 -4.64 -71.91 18.17
N LEU A 16 -5.23 -72.20 17.02
CA LEU A 16 -4.76 -71.63 15.74
C LEU A 16 -5.84 -70.81 15.01
N ILE A 17 -7.11 -70.91 15.40
CA ILE A 17 -8.20 -70.12 14.79
C ILE A 17 -8.42 -68.80 15.54
N SER A 18 -8.06 -68.71 16.83
CA SER A 18 -8.29 -67.50 17.61
C SER A 18 -7.27 -66.37 17.34
N PHE A 19 -6.18 -66.64 16.61
CA PHE A 19 -5.19 -65.61 16.25
C PHE A 19 -5.42 -64.98 14.86
N LEU A 20 -6.34 -65.54 14.06
CA LEU A 20 -6.64 -65.07 12.70
C LEU A 20 -7.79 -64.03 12.64
N ILE A 21 -8.40 -63.67 13.77
CA ILE A 21 -9.50 -62.70 13.84
C ILE A 21 -9.02 -61.28 14.24
N LEU A 22 -7.73 -61.11 14.57
CA LEU A 22 -7.16 -59.79 14.91
C LEU A 22 -6.55 -59.04 13.71
N CYS A 23 -6.64 -59.58 12.48
CA CYS A 23 -6.04 -58.98 11.29
C CYS A 23 -7.04 -58.31 10.32
N THR A 24 -8.33 -58.23 10.65
CA THR A 24 -9.32 -57.51 9.83
C THR A 24 -9.90 -56.35 10.63
N GLY A 25 -9.15 -55.27 10.73
CA GLY A 25 -9.58 -54.12 11.51
C GLY A 25 -8.69 -52.87 11.47
N CYS A 26 -7.64 -52.81 10.66
CA CYS A 26 -7.22 -51.50 10.14
C CYS A 26 -8.11 -51.20 8.94
N SER A 27 -9.39 -50.91 9.21
CA SER A 27 -10.05 -49.90 8.41
C SER A 27 -9.18 -48.65 8.57
N SER A 28 -8.34 -48.39 7.56
CA SER A 28 -8.04 -47.03 7.18
C SER A 28 -9.40 -46.35 7.17
N THR A 29 -9.75 -45.65 8.24
CA THR A 29 -10.78 -44.65 8.18
C THR A 29 -10.25 -43.72 7.10
N PRO A 30 -10.87 -43.65 5.91
CA PRO A 30 -10.69 -42.43 5.16
C PRO A 30 -11.26 -41.41 6.14
N PHE A 31 -10.40 -40.53 6.64
CA PHE A 31 -10.85 -39.34 7.31
C PHE A 31 -11.70 -38.63 6.26
N LEU A 32 -12.99 -38.96 6.25
CA LEU A 32 -14.06 -38.30 5.51
C LEU A 32 -14.33 -36.97 6.21
N GLY A 33 -13.26 -36.18 6.38
CA GLY A 33 -13.34 -34.75 6.27
C GLY A 33 -12.62 -34.47 4.98
N GLY A 34 -13.36 -34.23 3.89
CA GLY A 34 -12.83 -33.44 2.80
C GLY A 34 -12.40 -32.13 3.43
N GLY A 35 -11.15 -32.06 3.86
CA GLY A 35 -10.53 -30.88 4.42
C GLY A 35 -10.49 -29.91 3.27
N GLN A 36 -11.55 -29.13 3.12
CA GLN A 36 -11.52 -27.96 2.28
C GLN A 36 -10.33 -27.18 2.79
N THR A 37 -9.27 -27.13 1.99
CA THR A 37 -8.19 -26.17 2.14
C THR A 37 -8.87 -24.83 2.39
N PRO A 38 -8.63 -24.20 3.56
CA PRO A 38 -9.29 -22.94 3.89
C PRO A 38 -8.91 -21.95 2.79
N LYS A 39 -9.90 -21.59 1.99
CA LYS A 39 -9.72 -20.69 0.86
C LYS A 39 -9.28 -19.34 1.39
N THR A 40 -8.19 -18.82 0.86
CA THR A 40 -7.57 -17.60 1.37
C THR A 40 -8.37 -16.39 0.93
N GLU A 41 -8.55 -15.44 1.84
CA GLU A 41 -9.23 -14.18 1.61
C GLU A 41 -8.28 -13.02 1.87
N LEU A 42 -8.29 -12.04 0.98
CA LEU A 42 -7.58 -10.78 1.13
C LEU A 42 -8.46 -9.68 0.53
N SER A 43 -8.73 -8.62 1.28
CA SER A 43 -9.51 -7.48 0.80
C SER A 43 -8.81 -6.18 1.17
N MET A 44 -9.07 -5.14 0.38
CA MET A 44 -8.49 -3.83 0.56
C MET A 44 -9.51 -2.76 0.18
N GLN A 45 -9.57 -1.70 0.98
CA GLN A 45 -10.29 -0.47 0.73
C GLN A 45 -9.32 0.71 0.86
N VAL A 46 -9.41 1.64 -0.09
CA VAL A 46 -8.59 2.86 -0.13
C VAL A 46 -9.51 4.07 -0.09
N GLU A 47 -9.20 5.01 0.80
CA GLU A 47 -9.93 6.26 0.98
C GLU A 47 -8.97 7.45 1.08
N PRO A 48 -9.28 8.59 0.45
CA PRO A 48 -8.49 9.80 0.64
C PRO A 48 -8.65 10.34 2.06
N THR A 49 -7.58 10.90 2.62
CA THR A 49 -7.65 11.63 3.89
C THR A 49 -7.87 13.13 3.68
N ARG A 50 -7.86 13.92 4.76
CA ARG A 50 -7.90 15.39 4.67
C ARG A 50 -6.58 15.99 4.16
N ASP A 51 -5.47 15.26 4.31
CA ASP A 51 -4.15 15.72 3.93
C ASP A 51 -3.87 15.37 2.46
N PRO A 52 -3.50 16.36 1.61
CA PRO A 52 -3.24 16.12 0.20
C PRO A 52 -2.18 15.05 -0.04
N GLY A 53 -2.49 14.09 -0.91
CA GLY A 53 -1.58 12.99 -1.24
C GLY A 53 -1.57 11.84 -0.24
N ILE A 54 -2.23 11.97 0.91
CA ILE A 54 -2.30 10.92 1.93
C ILE A 54 -3.61 10.13 1.80
N TYR A 55 -3.47 8.82 1.69
CA TYR A 55 -4.57 7.86 1.57
C TYR A 55 -4.55 6.87 2.72
N GLN A 56 -5.71 6.63 3.29
CA GLN A 56 -5.92 5.58 4.27
C GLN A 56 -6.22 4.28 3.52
N VAL A 57 -5.43 3.25 3.80
CA VAL A 57 -5.62 1.90 3.27
C VAL A 57 -6.00 0.99 4.43
N THR A 58 -7.11 0.27 4.29
CA THR A 58 -7.60 -0.70 5.28
C THR A 58 -7.95 -2.00 4.57
N GLY A 59 -8.00 -3.10 5.31
CA GLY A 59 -8.43 -4.36 4.73
C GLY A 59 -8.66 -5.46 5.76
N SER A 60 -9.08 -6.60 5.24
CA SER A 60 -9.28 -7.82 6.03
C SER A 60 -8.71 -9.04 5.31
N THR A 61 -8.41 -10.07 6.10
CA THR A 61 -7.86 -11.34 5.61
C THR A 61 -8.08 -12.45 6.62
N ASN A 62 -8.06 -13.71 6.16
CA ASN A 62 -8.02 -14.89 7.03
C ASN A 62 -6.59 -15.46 7.21
N LEU A 63 -5.56 -14.73 6.78
CA LEU A 63 -4.17 -15.08 7.03
C LEU A 63 -3.84 -15.03 8.54
N PRO A 64 -2.84 -15.80 9.00
CA PRO A 64 -2.42 -15.78 10.40
C PRO A 64 -2.03 -14.38 10.89
N ASP A 65 -2.25 -14.13 12.17
CA ASP A 65 -1.75 -12.92 12.82
C ASP A 65 -0.22 -12.80 12.64
N GLN A 66 0.26 -11.56 12.59
CA GLN A 66 1.66 -11.22 12.30
C GLN A 66 2.15 -11.53 10.88
N THR A 67 1.29 -12.06 9.99
CA THR A 67 1.60 -12.13 8.55
C THR A 67 1.92 -10.73 8.03
N ARG A 68 3.04 -10.59 7.33
CA ARG A 68 3.46 -9.32 6.71
C ARG A 68 2.73 -9.13 5.38
N LEU A 69 2.26 -7.92 5.17
CA LEU A 69 1.65 -7.47 3.94
C LEU A 69 2.44 -6.26 3.42
N THR A 70 2.83 -6.31 2.15
CA THR A 70 3.40 -5.15 1.45
C THR A 70 2.28 -4.37 0.78
N ILE A 71 2.12 -3.11 1.17
CA ILE A 71 1.13 -2.19 0.59
C ILE A 71 1.88 -1.19 -0.28
N GLN A 72 1.46 -1.05 -1.54
CA GLN A 72 2.09 -0.11 -2.46
C GLN A 72 1.09 0.58 -3.37
N ALA A 73 1.42 1.81 -3.78
CA ALA A 73 0.71 2.56 -4.79
C ALA A 73 1.61 2.74 -6.01
N ILE A 74 1.11 2.35 -7.18
CA ILE A 74 1.85 2.45 -8.43
C ILE A 74 1.09 3.25 -9.48
N ARG A 75 1.85 3.93 -10.34
CA ARG A 75 1.32 4.66 -11.50
C ARG A 75 2.02 4.16 -12.76
N SER A 76 1.23 3.86 -13.79
CA SER A 76 1.73 3.57 -15.13
C SER A 76 2.24 4.86 -15.80
N LEU A 77 3.41 4.77 -16.41
CA LEU A 77 4.06 5.81 -17.19
C LEU A 77 4.18 5.30 -18.61
N ARG A 78 3.47 5.96 -19.53
CA ARG A 78 3.57 5.67 -20.95
C ARG A 78 4.75 6.42 -21.54
N SER A 79 5.49 5.72 -22.40
CA SER A 79 6.52 6.33 -23.21
C SER A 79 5.92 6.78 -24.52
N ASN A 80 6.35 7.94 -25.01
CA ASN A 80 5.97 8.42 -26.33
C ASN A 80 6.85 7.81 -27.44
N SER A 81 7.79 6.90 -27.08
CA SER A 81 8.60 6.19 -28.05
C SER A 81 7.85 4.98 -28.61
N PRO A 82 7.70 4.85 -29.94
CA PRO A 82 7.06 3.69 -30.56
C PRO A 82 7.84 2.37 -30.37
N SER A 83 9.04 2.40 -29.79
CA SER A 83 9.88 1.22 -29.52
C SER A 83 9.60 0.54 -28.17
N GLU A 84 8.84 1.16 -27.26
CA GLU A 84 8.56 0.62 -25.93
C GLU A 84 7.09 0.16 -25.89
N SER A 85 6.85 -1.14 -26.12
CA SER A 85 5.48 -1.68 -26.13
C SER A 85 4.90 -1.88 -24.73
N GLU A 86 5.74 -1.96 -23.70
CA GLU A 86 5.31 -2.20 -22.33
C GLU A 86 5.31 -0.89 -21.53
N PRO A 87 4.23 -0.60 -20.77
CA PRO A 87 4.21 0.56 -19.89
C PRO A 87 5.28 0.41 -18.80
N SER A 88 5.98 1.51 -18.51
CA SER A 88 6.82 1.59 -17.32
C SER A 88 5.96 1.90 -16.10
N TYR A 89 6.42 1.53 -14.91
CA TYR A 89 5.68 1.80 -13.67
C TYR A 89 6.54 2.58 -12.68
N SER A 90 5.92 3.52 -11.98
CA SER A 90 6.51 4.20 -10.83
C SER A 90 5.84 3.75 -9.56
N ILE A 91 6.64 3.38 -8.56
CA ILE A 91 6.18 3.20 -7.19
C ILE A 91 6.08 4.59 -6.55
N LEU A 92 4.86 5.04 -6.26
CA LEU A 92 4.60 6.33 -5.62
C LEU A 92 4.89 6.25 -4.12
N ALA A 93 4.44 5.15 -3.50
CA ALA A 93 4.63 4.87 -2.09
C ALA A 93 4.63 3.35 -1.83
N ARG A 94 5.35 2.92 -0.79
CA ARG A 94 5.37 1.53 -0.32
C ARG A 94 5.54 1.52 1.20
N THR A 95 4.84 0.61 1.87
CA THR A 95 4.98 0.34 3.29
C THR A 95 4.66 -1.12 3.60
N GLU A 96 5.04 -1.58 4.77
CA GLU A 96 4.70 -2.91 5.28
C GLU A 96 3.76 -2.77 6.48
N VAL A 97 2.81 -3.68 6.59
CA VAL A 97 1.88 -3.79 7.72
C VAL A 97 1.76 -5.25 8.14
N LYS A 98 1.38 -5.49 9.40
CA LYS A 98 1.09 -6.83 9.89
C LYS A 98 -0.41 -7.04 10.04
N VAL A 99 -0.84 -8.29 9.86
CA VAL A 99 -2.19 -8.71 10.17
C VAL A 99 -2.39 -8.77 11.67
N GLU A 100 -3.48 -8.19 12.14
CA GLU A 100 -3.93 -8.22 13.54
C GLU A 100 -5.42 -8.60 13.59
N LYS A 101 -5.71 -9.79 14.11
CA LYS A 101 -7.07 -10.33 14.26
C LYS A 101 -7.85 -10.30 12.94
N GLY A 102 -7.19 -10.72 11.86
CA GLY A 102 -7.77 -10.76 10.51
C GLY A 102 -8.01 -9.39 9.87
N LYS A 103 -7.45 -8.31 10.43
CA LYS A 103 -7.54 -6.95 9.90
C LYS A 103 -6.16 -6.34 9.76
N TRP A 104 -6.05 -5.30 8.95
CA TRP A 104 -4.83 -4.53 8.78
C TRP A 104 -5.16 -3.12 8.30
N GLN A 105 -4.27 -2.17 8.58
CA GLN A 105 -4.44 -0.76 8.23
C GLN A 105 -3.10 -0.05 8.12
N THR A 106 -2.96 0.84 7.14
CA THR A 106 -1.80 1.74 6.99
C THR A 106 -2.18 3.00 6.21
N SER A 107 -1.38 4.05 6.31
CA SER A 107 -1.46 5.21 5.42
C SER A 107 -0.36 5.16 4.35
N LEU A 108 -0.65 5.71 3.16
CA LEU A 108 0.31 5.93 2.09
C LEU A 108 0.30 7.40 1.71
N ASN A 109 1.48 8.02 1.65
CA ASN A 109 1.66 9.36 1.08
C ASN A 109 2.23 9.23 -0.33
N LEU A 110 1.44 9.58 -1.35
CA LEU A 110 1.82 9.50 -2.76
C LEU A 110 2.76 10.64 -3.18
N LEU A 111 2.86 11.70 -2.37
CA LEU A 111 3.62 12.89 -2.65
C LEU A 111 4.89 12.97 -1.81
N GLN A 112 5.95 13.45 -2.45
CA GLN A 112 7.20 13.83 -1.79
C GLN A 112 7.05 15.20 -1.10
N GLN A 113 8.08 15.62 -0.37
CA GLN A 113 8.09 16.89 0.36
C GLN A 113 7.81 18.11 -0.52
N ASP A 114 8.23 18.08 -1.78
CA ASP A 114 8.00 19.13 -2.78
C ASP A 114 6.65 19.01 -3.51
N ARG A 115 5.73 18.18 -3.00
CA ARG A 115 4.42 17.86 -3.59
C ARG A 115 4.50 17.20 -4.97
N SER A 116 5.65 16.63 -5.32
CA SER A 116 5.83 15.86 -6.55
C SER A 116 5.67 14.36 -6.31
N GLU A 117 5.33 13.61 -7.35
CA GLU A 117 5.42 12.15 -7.33
C GLU A 117 6.88 11.70 -7.58
N SER A 118 7.24 10.52 -7.08
CA SER A 118 8.62 9.99 -7.11
C SER A 118 9.24 9.97 -8.52
N TRP A 119 8.47 9.65 -9.57
CA TRP A 119 8.96 9.63 -10.94
C TRP A 119 9.29 11.01 -11.52
N GLN A 120 8.63 12.08 -11.04
CA GLN A 120 8.77 13.40 -11.65
C GLN A 120 10.18 13.95 -11.50
N LYS A 121 10.85 13.66 -10.39
CA LYS A 121 12.24 14.07 -10.16
C LYS A 121 13.19 13.40 -11.15
N VAL A 122 13.03 12.09 -11.36
CA VAL A 122 13.84 11.31 -12.30
C VAL A 122 13.58 11.78 -13.73
N ALA A 123 12.31 11.89 -14.12
CA ALA A 123 11.93 12.35 -15.45
C ALA A 123 12.50 13.74 -15.79
N ARG A 124 12.44 14.70 -14.85
CA ARG A 124 13.06 16.02 -15.02
C ARG A 124 14.58 15.93 -15.13
N SER A 125 15.24 15.16 -14.26
CA SER A 125 16.70 15.06 -14.24
C SER A 125 17.29 14.43 -15.50
N LEU A 126 16.55 13.52 -16.14
CA LEU A 126 16.95 12.79 -17.33
C LEU A 126 16.29 13.33 -18.62
N ASN A 127 15.53 14.43 -18.52
CA ASN A 127 14.75 15.00 -19.61
C ASN A 127 13.86 13.96 -20.34
N LEU A 128 13.27 13.03 -19.58
CA LEU A 128 12.39 11.99 -20.11
C LEU A 128 10.99 12.55 -20.35
N LYS A 129 10.44 12.23 -21.52
CA LYS A 129 9.04 12.50 -21.86
C LYS A 129 8.18 11.32 -21.41
N SER A 130 7.84 11.29 -20.13
CA SER A 130 6.94 10.30 -19.56
C SER A 130 5.52 10.87 -19.49
N GLU A 131 4.53 10.13 -20.00
CA GLU A 131 3.12 10.46 -19.90
C GLU A 131 2.47 9.61 -18.79
N PRO A 132 2.23 10.19 -17.59
CA PRO A 132 1.60 9.47 -16.51
C PRO A 132 0.13 9.18 -16.81
N GLU A 133 -0.32 7.96 -16.53
CA GLU A 133 -1.75 7.66 -16.53
C GLU A 133 -2.47 8.40 -15.39
N LYS A 134 -3.77 8.66 -15.54
CA LYS A 134 -4.61 9.38 -14.55
C LYS A 134 -5.14 8.50 -13.42
N GLN A 135 -4.64 7.26 -13.35
CA GLN A 135 -5.06 6.27 -12.39
C GLN A 135 -3.87 5.83 -11.55
N VAL A 136 -4.13 5.58 -10.28
CA VAL A 136 -3.19 4.95 -9.35
C VAL A 136 -3.76 3.61 -8.94
N ARG A 137 -2.92 2.59 -9.03
CA ARG A 137 -3.23 1.23 -8.61
C ARG A 137 -2.63 1.00 -7.24
N PHE A 138 -3.50 0.81 -6.26
CA PHE A 138 -3.13 0.38 -4.93
C PHE A 138 -3.10 -1.14 -4.92
N LEU A 139 -2.08 -1.70 -4.27
CA LEU A 139 -1.83 -3.13 -4.20
C LEU A 139 -1.54 -3.52 -2.75
N VAL A 140 -2.08 -4.65 -2.33
CA VAL A 140 -1.65 -5.38 -1.14
C VAL A 140 -1.13 -6.74 -1.58
N LEU A 141 0.05 -7.10 -1.08
CA LEU A 141 0.81 -8.28 -1.48
C LEU A 141 1.21 -9.07 -0.24
N THR A 142 1.16 -10.40 -0.31
CA THR A 142 1.85 -11.26 0.67
C THR A 142 3.28 -11.53 0.24
N ASP A 143 4.12 -11.95 1.18
CA ASP A 143 5.41 -12.54 0.82
C ASP A 143 5.21 -13.80 -0.05
N PRO A 144 6.05 -14.03 -1.06
CA PRO A 144 6.00 -15.26 -1.85
C PRO A 144 6.20 -16.51 -0.99
N THR A 145 5.54 -17.60 -1.34
CA THR A 145 5.62 -18.88 -0.61
C THR A 145 5.67 -20.06 -1.58
N GLU A 146 6.33 -21.13 -1.14
CA GLU A 146 6.39 -22.41 -1.88
C GLU A 146 5.06 -23.15 -1.85
N ASN A 147 4.21 -22.86 -0.85
CA ASN A 147 2.93 -23.53 -0.71
C ASN A 147 1.92 -22.98 -1.72
N PRO A 148 1.15 -23.84 -2.41
CA PRO A 148 0.09 -23.38 -3.29
C PRO A 148 -0.98 -22.63 -2.49
N ILE A 149 -1.40 -21.47 -2.99
CA ILE A 149 -2.45 -20.67 -2.38
C ILE A 149 -3.73 -20.84 -3.20
N GLU A 150 -4.80 -21.25 -2.54
CA GLU A 150 -6.14 -21.23 -3.11
C GLU A 150 -6.89 -20.00 -2.59
N ILE A 151 -7.60 -19.30 -3.47
CA ILE A 151 -8.40 -18.12 -3.10
C ILE A 151 -9.88 -18.45 -3.05
N GLN A 152 -10.58 -17.85 -2.08
CA GLN A 152 -12.03 -17.82 -2.12
C GLN A 152 -12.39 -16.82 -3.21
N GLN A 153 -12.86 -17.32 -4.35
CA GLN A 153 -13.34 -16.49 -5.45
C GLN A 153 -14.58 -15.74 -4.97
N ARG A 154 -14.37 -14.61 -4.29
CA ARG A 154 -15.42 -13.67 -3.94
C ARG A 154 -15.76 -12.99 -5.26
N SER A 155 -16.93 -13.30 -5.80
CA SER A 155 -17.47 -12.67 -7.00
C SER A 155 -17.18 -11.18 -6.94
N ALA A 156 -16.60 -10.62 -8.01
CA ALA A 156 -16.36 -9.19 -8.15
C ALA A 156 -17.68 -8.43 -7.96
N ALA A 157 -17.99 -8.07 -6.72
CA ALA A 157 -19.21 -7.39 -6.36
C ALA A 157 -18.76 -6.06 -5.76
N VAL A 158 -18.84 -5.04 -6.63
CA VAL A 158 -18.62 -3.61 -6.42
C VAL A 158 -17.20 -3.10 -6.73
N GLY A 159 -17.01 -2.58 -7.96
CA GLY A 159 -15.94 -1.63 -8.29
C GLY A 159 -14.60 -2.22 -8.75
N ASN A 160 -13.61 -1.33 -8.96
CA ASN A 160 -12.24 -1.59 -9.44
C ASN A 160 -11.38 -2.43 -8.46
N GLN A 161 -11.96 -3.43 -7.79
CA GLN A 161 -11.32 -4.26 -6.78
C GLN A 161 -11.21 -5.71 -7.26
N GLY A 162 -10.04 -6.34 -7.05
CA GLY A 162 -9.80 -7.73 -7.44
C GLY A 162 -8.76 -8.40 -6.55
N THR A 163 -8.89 -9.71 -6.32
CA THR A 163 -7.90 -10.54 -5.62
C THR A 163 -7.47 -11.68 -6.54
N SER A 164 -6.17 -11.96 -6.57
CA SER A 164 -5.56 -12.94 -7.47
C SER A 164 -4.37 -13.62 -6.81
N VAL A 165 -4.09 -14.85 -7.23
CA VAL A 165 -2.83 -15.53 -6.97
C VAL A 165 -1.88 -15.20 -8.11
N GLN A 166 -0.68 -14.79 -7.76
CA GLN A 166 0.39 -14.44 -8.68
C GLN A 166 1.59 -15.35 -8.43
N PHE A 167 2.52 -15.41 -9.39
CA PHE A 167 3.69 -16.27 -9.31
C PHE A 167 4.95 -15.46 -9.61
N THR A 168 6.00 -15.69 -8.81
CA THR A 168 7.34 -15.17 -9.08
C THR A 168 8.03 -16.01 -10.16
N ALA A 169 9.14 -15.51 -10.70
CA ALA A 169 9.88 -16.19 -11.76
C ALA A 169 10.47 -17.56 -11.34
N ASP A 170 10.72 -17.75 -10.04
CA ASP A 170 11.15 -19.00 -9.42
C ASP A 170 9.98 -19.94 -9.05
N GLY A 171 8.73 -19.57 -9.36
CA GLY A 171 7.55 -20.41 -9.20
C GLY A 171 6.83 -20.30 -7.86
N ARG A 172 7.29 -19.44 -6.95
CA ARG A 172 6.63 -19.19 -5.66
C ARG A 172 5.35 -18.40 -5.87
N SER A 173 4.30 -18.76 -5.14
CA SER A 173 3.01 -18.08 -5.24
C SER A 173 2.86 -16.97 -4.20
N TYR A 174 2.14 -15.91 -4.53
CA TYR A 174 1.76 -14.84 -3.60
C TYR A 174 0.36 -14.34 -3.88
N LEU A 175 -0.29 -13.77 -2.86
CA LEU A 175 -1.58 -13.11 -3.02
C LEU A 175 -1.40 -11.65 -3.38
N GLN A 176 -2.24 -11.19 -4.30
CA GLN A 176 -2.35 -9.79 -4.65
C GLN A 176 -3.82 -9.39 -4.62
N ALA A 177 -4.16 -8.37 -3.83
CA ALA A 177 -5.42 -7.64 -4.00
C ALA A 177 -5.15 -6.20 -4.46
N GLU A 178 -6.09 -5.66 -5.21
CA GLU A 178 -5.93 -4.41 -5.94
C GLU A 178 -7.14 -3.51 -5.76
N GLN A 179 -6.89 -2.20 -5.77
CA GLN A 179 -7.90 -1.18 -5.99
C GLN A 179 -7.36 -0.05 -6.87
N ILE A 180 -8.10 0.32 -7.93
CA ILE A 180 -7.72 1.43 -8.82
C ILE A 180 -8.55 2.67 -8.49
N LEU A 181 -7.87 3.79 -8.25
CA LEU A 181 -8.47 5.11 -8.05
C LEU A 181 -8.05 6.09 -9.16
N ALA A 182 -8.98 6.94 -9.59
CA ALA A 182 -8.68 8.07 -10.47
C ALA A 182 -8.03 9.20 -9.64
N ILE A 183 -6.72 9.37 -9.81
CA ILE A 183 -5.91 10.37 -9.10
C ILE A 183 -5.06 11.05 -10.16
N GLU A 184 -5.39 12.30 -10.49
CA GLU A 184 -4.61 13.08 -11.45
C GLU A 184 -3.18 13.27 -10.93
N PRO A 185 -2.15 13.14 -11.78
CA PRO A 185 -0.78 13.43 -11.40
C PRO A 185 -0.65 14.90 -10.94
N PRO A 186 0.18 15.20 -9.94
CA PRO A 186 0.39 16.57 -9.51
C PRO A 186 1.00 17.37 -10.67
N THR A 187 0.24 18.37 -11.14
CA THR A 187 0.77 19.38 -12.03
C THR A 187 1.77 20.19 -11.22
N ALA A 188 2.99 20.41 -11.74
CA ALA A 188 3.96 21.28 -11.08
C ALA A 188 3.43 22.72 -11.09
N THR A 189 2.54 23.07 -10.17
CA THR A 189 2.29 24.45 -9.84
C THR A 189 3.52 24.94 -9.10
N VAL A 190 4.33 25.73 -9.80
CA VAL A 190 5.17 26.72 -9.12
C VAL A 190 4.22 27.45 -8.18
N ALA A 191 4.35 27.18 -6.88
CA ALA A 191 3.74 28.03 -5.89
C ALA A 191 4.31 29.41 -6.18
N ALA A 192 3.52 30.27 -6.81
CA ALA A 192 3.74 31.70 -6.70
C ALA A 192 3.72 31.94 -5.20
N SER A 193 4.90 32.15 -4.63
CA SER A 193 5.05 32.73 -3.32
C SER A 193 4.15 33.97 -3.35
N GLU A 194 3.03 33.90 -2.64
CA GLU A 194 2.30 35.08 -2.23
C GLU A 194 3.29 35.90 -1.43
N LYS A 195 4.02 36.79 -2.12
CA LYS A 195 4.63 37.94 -1.48
C LYS A 195 3.48 38.62 -0.72
N PRO A 196 3.61 38.85 0.59
CA PRO A 196 2.58 39.57 1.31
C PRO A 196 2.41 40.91 0.60
N VAL A 197 1.19 41.16 0.11
CA VAL A 197 0.77 42.47 -0.37
C VAL A 197 1.03 43.44 0.77
N GLN A 198 2.06 44.26 0.62
CA GLN A 198 2.30 45.39 1.50
C GLN A 198 1.03 46.22 1.49
N THR A 199 0.34 46.24 2.64
CA THR A 199 -0.78 47.15 2.85
C THR A 199 -0.22 48.56 2.84
N VAL A 200 -0.24 49.22 1.69
CA VAL A 200 0.01 50.65 1.61
C VAL A 200 -1.14 51.33 2.33
N VAL A 201 -0.90 51.73 3.57
CA VAL A 201 -1.77 52.64 4.31
C VAL A 201 -1.71 53.97 3.56
N LYS A 202 -2.74 54.26 2.75
CA LYS A 202 -2.96 55.61 2.23
C LYS A 202 -3.30 56.52 3.41
N VAL A 203 -2.30 57.23 3.91
CA VAL A 203 -2.52 58.36 4.82
C VAL A 203 -3.13 59.49 4.00
N ALA A 204 -4.40 59.80 4.24
CA ALA A 204 -5.05 60.98 3.71
C ALA A 204 -4.46 62.22 4.41
N VAL A 205 -3.67 63.00 3.69
CA VAL A 205 -3.18 64.30 4.17
C VAL A 205 -4.21 65.35 3.77
N GLN A 206 -4.86 65.99 4.76
CA GLN A 206 -5.72 67.14 4.53
C GLN A 206 -4.88 68.34 4.06
N PRO A 207 -5.34 69.12 3.06
CA PRO A 207 -4.63 70.32 2.63
C PRO A 207 -4.87 71.46 3.63
N ILE A 208 -3.80 71.90 4.31
CA ILE A 208 -3.80 73.18 5.02
C ILE A 208 -3.28 74.24 4.05
N ASN A 209 -4.20 75.05 3.54
CA ASN A 209 -3.89 76.35 2.99
C ASN A 209 -3.23 77.20 4.08
N LYS A 210 -1.98 77.62 3.87
CA LYS A 210 -1.51 78.95 4.24
C LYS A 210 -0.20 79.26 3.52
N ALA A 211 -0.28 80.25 2.64
CA ALA A 211 0.85 80.91 2.03
C ALA A 211 1.71 81.57 3.11
N THR A 212 3.01 81.30 3.11
CA THR A 212 4.03 82.21 3.65
C THR A 212 5.33 81.99 2.88
N GLU A 213 5.51 82.85 1.87
CA GLU A 213 6.74 83.59 1.56
C GLU A 213 8.09 82.86 1.77
N VAL A 214 8.62 82.29 0.69
CA VAL A 214 10.04 81.91 0.60
C VAL A 214 10.85 83.17 0.29
N LYS A 215 11.61 83.66 1.28
CA LYS A 215 12.71 84.61 1.05
C LYS A 215 14.01 83.85 0.76
N SER A 216 14.60 84.21 -0.36
CA SER A 216 15.95 83.85 -0.81
C SER A 216 17.02 84.72 -0.12
N LYS A 217 18.11 84.09 0.35
CA LYS A 217 19.52 84.56 0.38
C LYS A 217 20.32 83.64 1.34
N THR A 218 21.33 82.88 0.91
CA THR A 218 22.71 83.27 0.51
C THR A 218 23.70 83.09 1.67
N ASP A 219 24.81 82.44 1.31
CA ASP A 219 26.15 82.36 1.93
C ASP A 219 26.47 81.36 3.05
N ALA A 220 27.57 80.63 2.76
CA ALA A 220 28.66 80.17 3.64
C ALA A 220 28.27 79.28 4.84
N GLU A 221 28.99 78.23 5.24
CA GLU A 221 30.41 77.90 5.17
C GLU A 221 30.51 76.43 5.62
N LEU A 222 31.49 75.67 5.12
CA LEU A 222 31.83 74.34 5.64
C LEU A 222 32.52 74.49 7.00
N PRO A 223 32.18 73.68 8.03
CA PRO A 223 33.10 73.37 9.10
C PRO A 223 33.53 71.90 9.03
N THR A 224 34.77 71.74 8.58
CA THR A 224 35.71 70.73 9.04
C THR A 224 35.77 70.69 10.57
N LYS A 225 35.56 69.52 11.17
CA LYS A 225 36.16 69.04 12.43
C LYS A 225 35.69 67.60 12.70
N ALA A 226 36.61 66.64 12.64
CA ALA A 226 37.23 65.96 13.79
C ALA A 226 36.37 64.78 14.27
N TRP A 227 36.63 63.54 13.81
CA TRP A 227 37.52 62.53 14.41
C TRP A 227 37.36 62.31 15.93
N MET A 228 37.21 61.01 16.27
CA MET A 228 37.28 60.35 17.60
C MET A 228 36.01 60.48 18.47
N ARG A 229 35.42 59.42 19.02
CA ARG A 229 35.90 58.10 19.48
C ARG A 229 34.80 57.05 19.32
#